data_AF-A0A852YVQ5-F1
#
_entry.id   AF-A0A852YVQ5-F1
#
_cell.length_a   1.000
_cell.length_b   1.000
_cell.length_c   1.000
_cell.angle_alpha   90.00
_cell.angle_beta   90.00
_cell.angle_gamma   90.00
#
_symmetry.space_group_name_H-M   'P 1'
#
loop_
_entity.id
_entity.type
_entity.pdbx_description
1 polymer ?
#
loop_
_entity_poly.entity_id
_entity_poly.type
_entity_poly.pdbx_seq_one_letter_code
_entity_poly.pdbx_strand_id
1 'polypeptide(L)'
;MYFNGTTILLIGGSAELEKFREWARRSGFRLAGRVGPEVRYVIADEDVLDGSCTPEQGRMLARARGSGLECLSPATGQSCLRMLLEGRTPEVGRSGTVLTGGR
;
A
#
# COMPACT_ATOMS: atom_id res chain seq x y z
N MET A 1 17.44 17.81 -0.55
CA MET A 1 16.99 16.74 0.36
C MET A 1 15.76 16.09 -0.25
N TYR A 2 15.91 14.94 -0.93
CA TYR A 2 14.77 14.21 -1.47
C TYR A 2 14.12 13.43 -0.34
N PHE A 3 13.14 14.06 0.34
CA PHE A 3 12.24 13.33 1.21
C PHE A 3 11.42 12.38 0.33
N ASN A 4 11.86 11.13 0.17
CA ASN A 4 10.93 10.08 -0.24
C ASN A 4 10.13 9.65 1.01
N GLY A 5 9.41 10.61 1.60
CA GLY A 5 8.59 10.48 2.81
C GLY A 5 7.25 9.82 2.52
N THR A 6 7.27 8.74 1.73
CA THR A 6 6.08 7.97 1.38
C THR A 6 5.48 7.42 2.67
N THR A 7 4.26 7.86 2.95
CA THR A 7 3.52 7.44 4.14
C THR A 7 2.64 6.28 3.77
N ILE A 8 2.72 5.20 4.55
CA ILE A 8 1.96 3.97 4.36
C ILE A 8 1.16 3.67 5.63
N LEU A 9 0.00 3.05 5.48
CA LEU A 9 -0.83 2.60 6.58
C LEU A 9 -0.75 1.07 6.68
N LEU A 10 -0.62 0.55 7.89
CA LEU A 10 -0.66 -0.89 8.15
C LEU A 10 -1.99 -1.25 8.83
N ILE A 11 -2.69 -2.28 8.37
CA ILE A 11 -3.95 -2.76 8.94
C ILE A 11 -3.83 -4.25 9.23
N GLY A 12 -3.73 -4.60 10.51
CA GLY A 12 -3.53 -5.99 10.91
C GLY A 12 -2.72 -6.09 12.20
N GLY A 13 -2.27 -7.30 12.49
CA GLY A 13 -1.48 -7.62 13.67
C GLY A 13 -0.70 -8.93 13.55
N SER A 14 -0.59 -9.49 12.34
CA SER A 14 0.18 -10.71 12.12
C SER A 14 1.69 -10.49 12.33
N ALA A 15 2.40 -11.57 12.59
CA ALA A 15 3.87 -11.55 12.64
C ALA A 15 4.51 -11.16 11.30
N GLU A 16 3.84 -11.42 10.18
CA GLU A 16 4.31 -11.01 8.86
C GLU A 16 4.22 -9.50 8.69
N LEU A 17 3.10 -8.89 9.09
CA LEU A 17 2.93 -7.44 9.03
C LEU A 17 3.89 -6.71 9.96
N GLU A 18 4.23 -7.30 11.11
CA GLU A 18 5.25 -6.73 11.99
C GLU A 18 6.66 -6.79 11.37
N LYS A 19 7.03 -7.90 10.71
CA LYS A 19 8.29 -7.96 9.93
C LYS A 19 8.31 -6.91 8.83
N PHE A 20 7.17 -6.73 8.14
CA PHE A 20 7.02 -5.70 7.13
C PHE A 20 7.18 -4.30 7.72
N ARG A 21 6.57 -4.03 8.89
CA ARG A 21 6.67 -2.77 9.63
C ARG A 21 8.12 -2.41 9.92
N GLU A 22 8.89 -3.36 10.45
CA GLU A 22 10.30 -3.17 10.76
C GLU A 22 11.12 -2.86 9.50
N TRP A 23 10.90 -3.64 8.44
CA TRP A 23 11.54 -3.40 7.15
C TRP A 23 11.22 -2.01 6.61
N ALA A 24 9.94 -1.62 6.57
CA ALA A 24 9.50 -0.34 6.04
C ALA A 24 10.12 0.84 6.80
N ARG A 25 10.18 0.76 8.14
CA ARG A 25 10.85 1.77 8.99
C ARG A 25 12.34 1.87 8.68
N ARG A 26 13.03 0.74 8.54
CA ARG A 26 14.46 0.70 8.20
C ARG A 26 14.75 1.25 6.81
N SER A 27 13.81 1.08 5.89
CA SER A 27 13.87 1.63 4.53
C SER A 27 13.52 3.12 4.42
N GLY A 28 13.10 3.76 5.52
CA GLY A 28 12.81 5.20 5.56
C GLY A 28 11.36 5.58 5.26
N PHE A 29 10.44 4.61 5.15
CA PHE A 29 9.01 4.88 4.99
C PHE A 29 8.39 5.39 6.30
N ARG A 30 7.38 6.26 6.17
CA ARG A 30 6.59 6.75 7.30
C ARG A 30 5.38 5.85 7.51
N LEU A 31 5.09 5.51 8.76
CA LEU A 31 3.92 4.72 9.10
C LEU A 31 2.82 5.63 9.67
N ALA A 32 1.67 5.65 9.01
CA ALA A 32 0.47 6.29 9.53
C ALA A 32 -0.27 5.34 10.47
N GLY A 33 -0.90 5.90 11.50
CA GLY A 33 -1.82 5.16 12.38
C GLY A 33 -3.28 5.20 11.93
N ARG A 34 -3.62 6.02 10.93
CA ARG A 34 -4.99 6.22 10.41
C ARG A 34 -4.96 6.51 8.92
N VAL A 35 -6.07 6.28 8.24
CA VAL A 35 -6.28 6.72 6.85
C VAL A 35 -6.30 8.25 6.84
N GLY A 36 -5.36 8.85 6.09
CA GLY A 36 -5.20 10.29 5.94
C GLY A 36 -4.72 10.65 4.53
N PRO A 37 -4.79 11.93 4.14
CA PRO A 37 -4.43 12.39 2.79
C PRO A 37 -2.94 12.18 2.46
N GLU A 38 -2.08 12.02 3.47
CA GLU A 38 -0.66 11.71 3.24
C GLU A 38 -0.40 10.23 2.90
N VAL A 39 -1.36 9.34 3.18
CA VAL A 39 -1.21 7.89 2.97
C VAL A 39 -1.26 7.60 1.47
N ARG A 40 -0.21 6.96 0.96
CA ARG A 40 -0.10 6.55 -0.45
C ARG A 40 -0.41 5.07 -0.67
N TYR A 41 -0.08 4.23 0.31
CA TYR A 41 -0.29 2.78 0.24
C TYR A 41 -0.89 2.27 1.54
N VAL A 42 -1.79 1.30 1.41
CA VAL A 42 -2.33 0.55 2.54
C VAL A 42 -1.86 -0.88 2.44
N ILE A 43 -1.19 -1.36 3.48
CA ILE A 43 -0.73 -2.73 3.60
C ILE A 43 -1.58 -3.39 4.67
N ALA A 44 -2.32 -4.42 4.30
CA ALA A 44 -3.17 -5.15 5.22
C ALA A 44 -2.80 -6.63 5.23
N ASP A 45 -3.02 -7.28 6.37
CA ASP A 45 -2.91 -8.74 6.45
C ASP A 45 -3.84 -9.41 5.44
N GLU A 46 -3.47 -10.58 4.93
CA GLU A 46 -4.30 -11.36 4.00
C GLU A 46 -5.66 -11.67 4.62
N ASP A 47 -5.68 -12.08 5.89
CA ASP A 47 -6.90 -12.25 6.68
C ASP A 47 -7.80 -11.01 6.62
N VAL A 48 -7.21 -9.82 6.74
CA VAL A 48 -7.96 -8.56 6.72
C VAL A 48 -8.50 -8.26 5.32
N LEU A 49 -7.72 -8.54 4.27
CA LEU A 49 -8.14 -8.35 2.88
C LEU A 49 -9.29 -9.30 2.50
N ASP A 50 -9.27 -10.51 3.06
CA ASP A 50 -10.29 -11.55 2.89
C ASP A 50 -11.53 -11.34 3.78
N GLY A 51 -11.51 -10.31 4.64
CA GLY A 51 -12.63 -9.92 5.50
C GLY A 51 -12.64 -10.59 6.88
N SER A 52 -11.66 -11.44 7.18
CA SER A 52 -11.37 -11.96 8.53
C SER A 52 -10.68 -10.88 9.36
N CYS A 53 -11.45 -9.88 9.78
CA CYS A 53 -10.94 -8.71 10.49
C CYS A 53 -11.84 -8.26 11.62
N THR A 54 -11.26 -7.47 12.53
CA THR A 54 -12.05 -6.76 13.53
C THR A 54 -12.88 -5.65 12.88
N PRO A 55 -13.99 -5.21 13.51
CA PRO A 55 -14.79 -4.09 12.98
C PRO A 55 -14.01 -2.81 12.75
N GLU A 56 -12.98 -2.53 13.56
CA GLU A 56 -12.12 -1.36 13.40
C GLU A 56 -11.22 -1.47 12.17
N GLN A 57 -10.59 -2.63 11.97
CA GLN A 57 -9.79 -2.93 10.77
C GLN A 57 -10.66 -2.85 9.50
N GLY A 58 -11.86 -3.45 9.52
CA GLY A 58 -12.80 -3.37 8.40
C GLY A 58 -13.21 -1.94 8.06
N ARG A 59 -13.45 -1.09 9.07
CA ARG A 59 -13.73 0.35 8.86
C ARG A 59 -12.55 1.08 8.25
N MET A 60 -11.32 0.79 8.69
CA MET A 60 -10.12 1.40 8.10
C MET A 60 -9.92 0.95 6.64
N LEU A 61 -10.08 -0.34 6.36
CA LEU A 61 -9.96 -0.90 5.01
C LEU A 61 -11.03 -0.30 4.06
N ALA A 62 -12.29 -0.22 4.52
CA ALA A 62 -13.36 0.39 3.76
C ALA A 62 -13.10 1.87 3.47
N ARG A 63 -12.58 2.63 4.45
CA ARG A 63 -12.19 4.04 4.25
C ARG A 63 -11.05 4.19 3.27
N ALA A 64 -10.02 3.34 3.35
CA ALA A 64 -8.90 3.36 2.41
C ALA A 64 -9.39 3.13 0.97
N ARG A 65 -10.19 2.08 0.76
CA ARG A 65 -10.79 1.77 -0.55
C ARG A 65 -11.72 2.89 -1.04
N GLY A 66 -12.53 3.46 -0.14
CA GLY A 66 -13.42 4.59 -0.45
C GLY A 66 -12.67 5.86 -0.86
N SER A 67 -11.43 6.05 -0.39
CA SER A 67 -10.53 7.13 -0.81
C SER A 67 -9.74 6.82 -2.08
N GLY A 68 -9.99 5.66 -2.72
CA GLY A 68 -9.26 5.23 -3.91
C GLY A 68 -7.83 4.72 -3.65
N LEU A 69 -7.49 4.40 -2.39
CA LEU A 69 -6.20 3.83 -2.06
C LEU A 69 -6.18 2.33 -2.33
N GLU A 70 -5.07 1.87 -2.91
CA GLU A 70 -4.82 0.44 -3.11
C GLU A 70 -4.44 -0.22 -1.77
N CYS A 71 -5.08 -1.36 -1.50
CA CYS A 71 -4.85 -2.17 -0.30
C CYS A 71 -4.16 -3.46 -0.72
N LEU A 72 -2.93 -3.67 -0.25
CA LEU A 72 -2.04 -4.74 -0.68
C LEU A 72 -1.70 -5.68 0.48
N SER A 73 -1.40 -6.93 0.17
CA SER A 73 -0.81 -7.86 1.14
C SER A 73 0.63 -7.43 1.49
N PRO A 74 1.22 -7.89 2.61
CA PRO A 74 2.57 -7.49 3.00
C PRO A 74 3.62 -7.86 1.95
N ALA A 75 3.52 -9.06 1.36
CA ALA A 75 4.40 -9.51 0.28
C ALA A 75 4.33 -8.61 -0.98
N THR A 76 3.11 -8.27 -1.41
CA THR A 76 2.88 -7.42 -2.59
C THR A 76 3.32 -5.99 -2.33
N GLY A 77 2.95 -5.46 -1.16
CA GLY A 77 3.37 -4.16 -0.68
C GLY A 77 4.88 -4.02 -0.63
N GLN A 78 5.59 -5.05 -0.15
CA GLN A 78 7.04 -5.01 -0.05
C GLN A 78 7.70 -4.95 -1.43
N SER A 79 7.19 -5.72 -2.38
CA SER A 79 7.67 -5.72 -3.75
C SER A 79 7.45 -4.35 -4.42
N CYS A 80 6.25 -3.78 -4.26
CA CYS A 80 5.90 -2.45 -4.76
C CYS A 80 6.79 -1.35 -4.17
N LEU A 81 6.96 -1.34 -2.85
CA LEU A 81 7.81 -0.36 -2.17
C LEU A 81 9.30 -0.54 -2.50
N ARG A 82 9.76 -1.77 -2.72
CA ARG A 82 11.14 -2.03 -3.16
C ARG A 82 11.39 -1.44 -4.55
N MET A 83 10.45 -1.58 -5.49
CA MET A 83 10.55 -0.94 -6.80
C MET A 83 10.68 0.58 -6.67
N LEU A 84 9.88 1.21 -5.79
CA LEU A 84 9.98 2.65 -5.53
C LEU A 84 11.36 3.07 -5.03
N LEU A 85 11.96 2.28 -4.12
CA LEU A 85 13.33 2.54 -3.62
C LEU A 85 14.38 2.43 -4.72
N GLU A 86 14.19 1.52 -5.67
CA GLU A 86 15.07 1.33 -6.83
C GLU A 86 14.85 2.39 -7.93
N GLY A 87 13.97 3.36 -7.71
CA GLY A 87 13.59 4.37 -8.72
C GLY A 87 12.73 3.81 -9.85
N ARG A 88 12.21 2.57 -9.69
CA ARG A 88 11.24 1.96 -10.59
C ARG A 88 9.84 2.33 -10.09
N THR A 89 9.13 3.18 -10.82
CA THR A 89 7.70 3.38 -10.54
C THR A 89 6.98 2.06 -10.84
N PRO A 90 6.23 1.49 -9.89
CA PRO A 90 5.37 0.36 -10.19
C PRO A 90 4.43 0.83 -11.30
N GLU A 91 4.45 0.11 -12.43
CA GLU A 91 3.58 0.38 -13.56
C GLU A 91 2.17 0.00 -13.14
N VAL A 92 1.51 0.86 -12.35
CA VAL A 92 0.08 0.79 -12.10
C VAL A 92 -0.53 0.94 -13.48
N GLY A 93 -1.01 -0.18 -14.03
CA GLY A 93 -1.47 -0.30 -15.38
C GLY A 93 -2.52 0.76 -15.71
N ARG A 94 -2.08 1.89 -16.27
CA ARG A 94 -2.83 2.56 -17.32
C ARG A 94 -2.62 1.71 -18.57
N SER A 95 -3.37 0.61 -18.64
CA SER A 95 -3.73 0.03 -19.93
C SER A 95 -4.64 1.05 -20.61
N GLY A 96 -4.00 1.98 -21.29
CA GLY A 96 -4.61 3.18 -21.84
C GLY A 96 -3.71 3.77 -22.90
N THR A 97 -3.18 2.92 -23.78
CA THR A 97 -2.58 3.38 -25.04
C THR A 97 -3.49 2.93 -26.17
N VAL A 98 -4.40 3.83 -26.53
CA VAL A 98 -5.11 3.88 -27.80
C VAL A 98 -4.09 4.06 -28.91
N LEU A 99 -3.93 3.08 -29.81
CA LEU A 99 -3.37 3.20 -31.17
C LEU A 99 -3.86 1.95 -31.95
N THR A 100 -4.45 1.96 -33.15
CA THR A 100 -4.46 2.96 -34.22
C THR A 100 -5.65 2.69 -35.14
N GLY A 101 -6.32 3.73 -35.64
CA GLY A 101 -7.23 3.61 -36.77
C GLY A 101 -6.50 3.09 -38.02
N GLY A 102 -7.12 2.12 -38.68
CA GLY A 102 -6.75 1.63 -40.01
C GLY A 102 -7.91 1.89 -40.96
N ARG A 103 -7.58 2.49 -42.09
CA ARG A 103 -8.42 3.19 -43.07
C ARG A 103 -9.52 2.36 -43.73
#